data_AF-A0A179UXM1-F1
#
_entry.id   AF-A0A179UXM1-F1
#
_cell.length_a   1.000
_cell.length_b   1.000
_cell.length_c   1.000
_cell.angle_alpha   90.00
_cell.angle_beta   90.00
_cell.angle_gamma   90.00
#
_symmetry.space_group_name_H-M   'P 1'
#
loop_
_entity.id
_entity.type
_entity.pdbx_description
1 polymer ?
#
loop_
_entity_poly.entity_id
_entity_poly.type
_entity_poly.pdbx_seq_one_letter_code
_entity_poly.pdbx_strand_id
1 'polypeptide(L)'
;MPIFIHVGPKSNVPEVYRYFTRSNIGYLVMEFIDGISFENIMPQENPEVIQNLAEAIIRFRYESSTRLPRASDSRDTSRVPVF
;
A
#
# COMPACT_ATOMS: atom_id res chain seq x y z
N MET A 1 -5.12 7.44 -24.48
CA MET A 1 -5.39 6.63 -23.27
C MET A 1 -5.45 7.58 -22.10
N PRO A 2 -6.53 7.66 -21.30
CA PRO A 2 -6.47 8.45 -20.08
C PRO A 2 -5.61 7.71 -19.05
N ILE A 3 -4.70 8.45 -18.42
CA ILE A 3 -3.92 8.00 -17.27
C ILE A 3 -4.69 8.48 -16.04
N PHE A 4 -5.08 7.56 -15.17
CA PHE A 4 -5.64 7.90 -13.87
C PHE A 4 -4.51 7.79 -12.84
N ILE A 5 -4.07 8.94 -12.31
CA ILE A 5 -3.17 9.00 -11.17
C ILE A 5 -4.07 9.01 -9.94
N HIS A 6 -4.17 7.87 -9.25
CA HIS A 6 -4.88 7.82 -7.98
C HIS A 6 -3.88 8.15 -6.86
N VAL A 7 -4.03 9.33 -6.27
CA VAL A 7 -3.24 9.77 -5.12
C VAL A 7 -3.53 8.83 -3.94
N GLY A 8 -2.57 7.97 -3.60
CA GLY A 8 -2.59 7.14 -2.40
C GLY A 8 -2.05 7.89 -1.18
N PRO A 9 -2.57 7.71 0.05
CA PRO A 9 -2.20 8.52 1.19
C PRO A 9 -0.97 7.95 1.88
N LYS A 10 0.09 8.76 2.06
CA LYS A 10 1.14 8.68 3.11
C LYS A 10 1.29 7.33 3.83
N SER A 11 1.51 6.24 3.12
CA SER A 11 1.80 4.94 3.75
C SER A 11 3.13 4.47 3.23
N ASN A 12 3.99 3.94 4.11
CA ASN A 12 5.28 3.33 3.78
C ASN A 12 5.10 1.99 3.02
N VAL A 13 4.04 1.88 2.20
CA VAL A 13 3.72 0.73 1.37
C VAL A 13 4.02 1.15 -0.06
N PRO A 14 4.84 0.39 -0.79
CA PRO A 14 5.20 0.72 -2.17
C PRO A 14 3.96 0.85 -3.06
N GLU A 15 3.94 1.86 -3.92
CA GLU A 15 2.89 1.97 -4.93
C GLU A 15 3.02 0.86 -5.99
N VAL A 16 1.89 0.28 -6.40
CA VAL A 16 1.84 -0.68 -7.52
C VAL A 16 1.56 0.08 -8.81
N TYR A 17 2.53 0.14 -9.71
CA TYR A 17 2.37 0.80 -11.01
C TYR A 17 1.65 -0.06 -12.04
N ARG A 18 1.91 -1.37 -12.04
CA ARG A 18 1.36 -2.27 -13.05
C ARG A 18 1.29 -3.71 -12.57
N TYR A 19 0.21 -4.38 -12.95
CA TYR A 19 0.06 -5.84 -12.85
C TYR A 19 -0.21 -6.41 -14.25
N PHE A 20 0.41 -7.54 -14.58
CA PHE A 20 0.13 -8.27 -15.81
C PHE A 20 0.50 -9.75 -15.68
N THR A 21 -0.04 -10.59 -16.56
CA THR A 21 0.25 -12.02 -16.60
C THR A 21 0.91 -12.39 -17.93
N ARG A 22 1.86 -13.33 -17.89
CA ARG A 22 2.48 -13.90 -19.09
C ARG A 22 2.83 -15.36 -18.83
N SER A 23 2.39 -16.26 -19.72
CA SER A 23 2.65 -17.70 -19.60
C SER A 23 2.25 -18.29 -18.24
N ASN A 24 1.08 -17.93 -17.73
CA ASN A 24 0.57 -18.31 -16.40
C ASN A 24 1.41 -17.83 -15.20
N ILE A 25 2.33 -16.87 -15.40
CA ILE A 25 3.08 -16.21 -14.32
C ILE A 25 2.54 -14.79 -14.14
N GLY A 26 2.26 -14.41 -12.89
CA GLY A 26 1.88 -13.05 -12.51
C GLY A 26 3.10 -12.17 -12.27
N TYR A 27 3.06 -10.94 -12.79
CA TYR A 27 4.11 -9.94 -12.64
C TYR A 27 3.53 -8.70 -11.99
N LEU A 28 4.27 -8.13 -11.03
CA LEU A 28 3.92 -6.93 -10.31
C LEU A 28 5.08 -5.94 -10.42
N VAL A 29 4.81 -4.76 -10.97
CA VAL A 29 5.77 -3.65 -11.04
C VAL A 29 5.37 -2.65 -9.98
N MET A 30 6.28 -2.39 -9.06
CA MET A 30 6.05 -1.55 -7.89
C MET A 30 7.16 -0.52 -7.72
N GLU A 31 6.89 0.49 -6.91
CA GLU A 31 7.87 1.45 -6.40
C GLU A 31 9.04 0.72 -5.73
N PHE A 32 10.25 1.21 -5.98
CA PHE A 32 11.44 0.76 -5.27
C PHE A 32 11.61 1.58 -3.99
N ILE A 33 11.75 0.89 -2.85
CA ILE A 33 12.03 1.53 -1.57
C ILE A 33 13.53 1.39 -1.28
N ASP A 34 14.22 2.53 -1.23
CA ASP A 34 15.63 2.57 -0.85
C ASP A 34 15.79 2.29 0.65
N GLY A 35 16.78 1.47 1.01
CA GLY A 35 17.05 1.12 2.40
C GLY A 35 17.60 -0.29 2.61
N ILE A 36 17.75 -0.65 3.89
CA ILE A 36 18.26 -1.94 4.34
C ILE A 36 17.12 -2.68 5.03
N SER A 37 16.92 -3.96 4.67
CA SER A 37 15.97 -4.84 5.35
C SER A 37 16.30 -4.93 6.84
N PHE A 38 15.29 -4.90 7.71
CA PHE A 38 15.47 -4.96 9.16
C PHE A 38 16.27 -6.19 9.61
N GLU A 39 16.15 -7.32 8.90
CA GLU A 39 16.90 -8.55 9.18
C GLU A 39 18.42 -8.39 9.05
N ASN A 40 18.87 -7.37 8.31
CA ASN A 40 20.28 -7.06 8.07
C ASN A 40 20.78 -5.92 8.95
N ILE A 41 19.98 -5.46 9.92
CA ILE A 41 20.37 -4.43 10.89
C ILE A 41 20.73 -5.11 12.21
N MET A 42 21.90 -4.76 12.77
CA MET A 42 22.28 -5.19 14.11
C MET A 42 21.69 -4.22 15.16
N PRO A 43 20.71 -4.63 15.99
CA PRO A 43 20.05 -3.70 16.91
C PRO A 43 20.97 -3.06 17.95
N GLN A 44 22.11 -3.71 18.24
CA GLN A 44 23.11 -3.21 19.19
C GLN A 44 23.86 -1.99 18.64
N GLU A 45 24.03 -1.90 17.33
CA GLU A 45 24.71 -0.80 16.66
C GLU A 45 23.77 0.39 16.43
N ASN A 46 22.46 0.12 16.41
CA ASN A 46 21.44 1.15 16.24
C ASN A 46 20.19 0.85 17.09
N PRO A 47 20.22 1.17 18.39
CA PRO A 47 19.14 0.85 19.32
C PRO A 47 17.83 1.58 19.00
N GLU A 48 17.90 2.73 18.32
CA GLU A 48 16.74 3.52 17.91
C GLU A 48 15.87 2.78 16.88
N VAL A 49 16.43 1.82 16.13
CA VAL A 49 15.68 1.07 15.10
C VAL A 49 14.56 0.25 15.72
N ILE A 50 14.74 -0.27 16.94
CA ILE A 50 13.68 -1.04 17.63
C ILE A 50 12.50 -0.12 17.99
N GLN A 51 12.79 1.08 18.47
CA GLN A 51 11.75 2.06 18.76
C GLN A 51 11.03 2.50 17.49
N ASN A 52 11.78 2.83 16.42
CA ASN A 52 11.21 3.24 15.14
C ASN A 52 10.32 2.14 14.54
N LEU A 53 10.72 0.87 14.66
CA LEU A 53 9.91 -0.27 14.23
C LEU A 53 8.61 -0.36 15.04
N ALA A 54 8.68 -0.23 16.37
CA ALA A 54 7.50 -0.27 17.23
C ALA A 54 6.51 0.86 16.87
N GLU A 55 7.02 2.07 16.66
CA GLU A 55 6.20 3.22 16.23
C GLU A 55 5.57 2.99 14.85
N ALA A 56 6.30 2.43 13.89
CA ALA A 56 5.78 2.12 12.56
C ALA A 56 4.64 1.09 12.60
N ILE A 57 4.78 0.03 13.40
CA ILE A 57 3.73 -1.00 13.58
C ILE A 57 2.48 -0.38 14.21
N ILE A 58 2.66 0.45 15.24
CA ILE A 58 1.54 1.11 15.91
C ILE A 58 0.82 2.06 14.94
N ARG A 59 1.55 2.90 14.19
CA ARG A 59 0.98 3.81 13.18
C ARG A 59 0.19 3.04 12.12
N PHE A 60 0.75 1.95 11.59
CA PHE A 60 0.07 1.12 10.60
C PHE A 60 -1.27 0.55 11.11
N ARG A 61 -1.32 0.12 12.38
CA ARG A 61 -2.56 -0.36 13.01
C ARG A 61 -3.65 0.74 13.07
N TYR A 62 -3.26 1.98 13.36
CA TYR A 62 -4.23 3.09 13.44
C TYR A 62 -4.71 3.56 12.06
N GLU A 63 -3.82 3.61 11.07
CA GLU A 63 -4.16 4.02 9.70
C GLU A 63 -5.04 2.98 8.98
N SER A 64 -4.80 1.69 9.22
CA SER A 64 -5.66 0.61 8.68
C SER A 64 -7.08 0.62 9.28
N SER A 65 -7.23 1.06 10.53
CA SER A 65 -8.54 1.12 11.22
C SER A 65 -9.43 2.28 10.75
N THR A 66 -8.86 3.32 10.14
CA THR A 66 -9.58 4.54 9.71
C THR A 66 -9.98 4.52 8.22
N ARG A 67 -9.54 3.53 7.44
CA ARG A 67 -9.86 3.37 6.00
C ARG A 67 -11.01 2.41 5.70
N LEU A 68 -11.77 1.95 6.70
CA LEU A 68 -13.00 1.17 6.42
C LEU A 68 -14.05 2.10 5.80
N PRO A 69 -14.59 1.80 4.60
CA PRO A 69 -15.68 2.60 4.05
C PRO A 69 -16.89 2.44 4.97
N ARG A 70 -17.44 3.56 5.46
CA ARG A 70 -18.75 3.54 6.11
C ARG A 70 -19.74 3.02 5.07
N ALA A 71 -20.32 1.86 5.33
CA ALA A 71 -21.37 1.28 4.53
C ALA A 71 -22.66 2.11 4.69
N SER A 72 -22.74 3.26 4.02
CA SER A 72 -23.98 3.98 3.78
C SER A 72 -23.71 5.16 2.84
N ASP A 73 -23.62 4.91 1.54
CA ASP A 73 -24.13 5.83 0.52
C ASP A 73 -24.05 5.21 -0.87
N SER A 74 -25.19 4.71 -1.36
CA SER A 74 -25.60 4.82 -2.76
C SER A 74 -26.98 4.16 -2.93
N ARG A 75 -28.03 4.94 -2.69
CA ARG A 75 -29.16 4.90 -3.62
C ARG A 75 -28.74 5.73 -4.82
N ASP A 76 -28.33 5.07 -5.90
CA ASP A 76 -28.74 5.51 -7.24
C ASP A 76 -28.68 4.34 -8.21
N THR A 77 -29.87 3.78 -8.47
CA THR A 77 -30.14 2.87 -9.56
C THR A 77 -30.31 3.69 -10.83
N SER A 78 -29.23 3.94 -11.61
CA SER A 78 -29.35 4.41 -13.00
C SER A 78 -28.01 4.44 -13.75
N ARG A 79 -27.92 3.60 -14.81
CA ARG A 79 -27.14 3.71 -16.07
C ARG A 79 -26.15 2.55 -16.34
N VAL A 80 -26.62 1.42 -16.90
CA VAL A 80 -26.67 0.97 -18.33
C VAL A 80 -25.45 0.08 -18.70
N PRO A 81 -25.65 -1.12 -19.32
CA PRO A 81 -24.58 -2.07 -19.62
C PRO A 81 -23.88 -1.74 -20.95
N VAL A 82 -22.67 -2.27 -21.16
CA VAL A 82 -22.02 -2.27 -22.48
C VAL A 82 -21.32 -3.61 -22.72
N PHE A 83 -21.75 -4.30 -23.78
CA PHE A 83 -20.92 -5.21 -24.59
C PHE A 83 -20.29 -4.38 -25.71
#